data_AF-A0A9E1RMH6-F1
#
_entry.id   AF-A0A9E1RMH6-F1
#
_cell.length_a   1.000
_cell.length_b   1.000
_cell.length_c   1.000
_cell.angle_alpha   90.00
_cell.angle_beta   90.00
_cell.angle_gamma   90.00
#
_symmetry.space_group_name_H-M   'P 1'
#
loop_
_entity.id
_entity.type
_entity.pdbx_description
1 polymer ?
#
loop_
_entity_poly.entity_id
_entity_poly.type
_entity_poly.pdbx_seq_one_letter_code
_entity_poly.pdbx_strand_id
1 'polypeptide(L)'
;THREAWVASLPEGRRPVAEQLIHEGRDGVSGALARQNKAAIAAGRDAIDVGPIMRIADNLLPALAIAEWRDQAEAAAAEMDTADVRELRKIVIAGDAYATDKTIAETQAVLRSKLAARIDKDQGAWSRELREALAEGRVVRALRNSGRPVKAGVPLPLDLVEQLSAATTEALSPDEEPHRWTMVLEALAGSPIRRLIAPEAKPEDADTDDELLDTVDRLAHRLPGIAALFDIEVKPRKRNNKGRR
;
A
#
# COMPACT_ATOMS: atom_id res chain seq x y z
N THR A 1 -2.53 -19.07 20.38
CA THR A 1 -3.30 -18.16 19.49
C THR A 1 -4.76 -18.10 19.93
N HIS A 2 -5.53 -17.11 19.50
CA HIS A 2 -6.97 -17.03 19.73
C HIS A 2 -7.72 -18.22 19.11
N ARG A 3 -7.27 -18.74 17.97
CA ARG A 3 -7.79 -19.98 17.37
C ARG A 3 -7.62 -21.20 18.27
N GLU A 4 -6.44 -21.40 18.84
CA GLU A 4 -6.19 -22.52 19.78
C GLU A 4 -7.06 -22.42 21.04
N ALA A 5 -7.17 -21.21 21.62
CA ALA A 5 -8.02 -20.98 22.77
C ALA A 5 -9.50 -21.24 22.47
N TRP A 6 -9.95 -20.85 21.27
CA TRP A 6 -11.30 -21.16 20.80
C TRP A 6 -11.53 -22.67 20.67
N VAL A 7 -10.63 -23.42 20.03
CA VAL A 7 -10.74 -24.90 19.93
C VAL A 7 -10.81 -25.54 21.31
N ALA A 8 -9.95 -25.13 22.24
CA ALA A 8 -9.93 -25.68 23.60
C ALA A 8 -11.25 -25.48 24.35
N SER A 9 -11.96 -24.37 24.08
CA SER A 9 -13.27 -24.06 24.67
C SER A 9 -14.43 -24.90 24.14
N LEU A 10 -14.25 -25.59 23.01
CA LEU A 10 -15.31 -26.40 22.40
C LEU A 10 -15.51 -27.73 23.14
N PRO A 11 -16.74 -28.28 23.13
CA PRO A 11 -16.99 -29.67 23.54
C PRO A 11 -16.10 -30.64 22.78
N GLU A 12 -15.61 -31.70 23.45
CA GLU A 12 -14.64 -32.64 22.88
C GLU A 12 -15.04 -33.19 21.51
N GLY A 13 -16.31 -33.56 21.32
CA GLY A 13 -16.82 -34.08 20.05
C GLY A 13 -16.81 -33.07 18.88
N ARG A 14 -16.65 -31.76 19.14
CA ARG A 14 -16.57 -30.72 18.10
C ARG A 14 -15.13 -30.30 17.76
N ARG A 15 -14.16 -30.60 18.63
CA ARG A 15 -12.76 -30.18 18.44
C ARG A 15 -12.14 -30.70 17.14
N PRO A 16 -12.32 -31.99 16.74
CA PRO A 16 -11.72 -32.48 15.49
C PRO A 16 -12.24 -31.75 14.24
N VAL A 17 -13.52 -31.34 14.25
CA VAL A 17 -14.10 -30.56 13.14
C VAL A 17 -13.52 -29.15 13.12
N ALA A 18 -13.35 -28.52 14.28
CA ALA A 18 -12.76 -27.19 14.40
C ALA A 18 -11.28 -27.17 13.99
N GLU A 19 -10.50 -28.18 14.38
CA GLU A 19 -9.10 -28.35 13.98
C GLU A 19 -8.99 -28.51 12.46
N GLN A 20 -9.83 -29.37 11.86
CA GLN A 20 -9.86 -29.53 10.41
C GLN A 20 -10.26 -28.23 9.69
N LEU A 21 -11.22 -27.47 10.24
CA LEU A 21 -11.61 -26.17 9.69
C LEU A 21 -10.46 -25.16 9.69
N ILE A 22 -9.67 -25.10 10.76
CA ILE A 22 -8.50 -24.20 10.85
C ILE A 22 -7.45 -24.55 9.79
N HIS A 23 -7.26 -25.83 9.49
CA HIS A 23 -6.21 -26.29 8.59
C HIS A 23 -6.59 -26.25 7.11
N GLU A 24 -7.80 -26.72 6.76
CA GLU A 24 -8.20 -26.93 5.36
C GLU A 24 -9.53 -26.24 5.00
N GLY A 25 -10.13 -25.49 5.93
CA GLY A 25 -11.43 -24.84 5.73
C GLY A 25 -12.59 -25.82 5.55
N ARG A 26 -13.74 -25.29 5.14
CA ARG A 26 -14.97 -26.08 4.98
C ARG A 26 -14.82 -27.19 3.93
N ASP A 27 -14.18 -26.89 2.80
CA ASP A 27 -13.97 -27.87 1.72
C ASP A 27 -13.01 -28.97 2.15
N GLY A 28 -12.03 -28.63 3.00
CA GLY A 28 -11.17 -29.59 3.68
C GLY A 28 -11.92 -30.57 4.56
N VAL A 29 -12.88 -30.10 5.35
CA VAL A 29 -13.76 -30.98 6.15
C VAL A 29 -14.53 -31.93 5.24
N SER A 30 -15.11 -31.42 4.16
CA SER A 30 -15.84 -32.24 3.18
C SER A 30 -14.92 -33.30 2.53
N GLY A 31 -13.73 -32.89 2.10
CA GLY A 31 -12.73 -33.77 1.51
C GLY A 31 -12.25 -34.85 2.48
N ALA A 32 -12.03 -34.50 3.75
CA ALA A 32 -11.65 -35.46 4.78
C ALA A 32 -12.74 -36.51 5.02
N LEU A 33 -14.01 -36.10 5.09
CA LEU A 33 -15.15 -37.00 5.24
C LEU A 33 -15.30 -37.94 4.03
N ALA A 34 -15.12 -37.42 2.81
CA ALA A 34 -15.16 -38.23 1.60
C ALA A 34 -14.06 -39.32 1.60
N ARG A 35 -12.84 -38.97 2.03
CA ARG A 35 -11.73 -39.92 2.20
C ARG A 35 -12.07 -41.00 3.24
N GLN A 36 -12.64 -40.60 4.38
CA GLN A 36 -13.05 -41.52 5.44
C GLN A 36 -14.15 -42.49 4.97
N ASN A 37 -15.18 -42.00 4.28
CA ASN A 37 -16.24 -42.85 3.75
C ASN A 37 -15.73 -43.82 2.69
N LYS A 38 -14.84 -43.38 1.79
CA LYS A 38 -14.19 -44.28 0.83
C LYS A 38 -13.44 -45.41 1.54
N ALA A 39 -12.71 -45.10 2.62
CA ALA A 39 -11.99 -46.09 3.41
C ALA A 39 -12.92 -47.01 4.22
N ALA A 40 -14.02 -46.49 4.77
CA ALA A 40 -15.02 -47.27 5.49
C ALA A 40 -15.67 -48.31 4.57
N ILE A 41 -16.12 -47.88 3.39
CA ILE A 41 -16.72 -48.74 2.37
C ILE A 41 -15.71 -49.82 1.92
N ALA A 42 -14.46 -49.44 1.64
CA ALA A 42 -13.41 -50.39 1.27
C ALA A 42 -13.11 -51.43 2.37
N ALA A 43 -13.34 -51.07 3.64
CA ALA A 43 -13.19 -51.95 4.79
C ALA A 43 -14.49 -52.71 5.16
N GLY A 44 -15.55 -52.62 4.35
CA GLY A 44 -16.84 -53.26 4.62
C GLY A 44 -17.62 -52.68 5.81
N ARG A 45 -17.31 -51.45 6.22
CA ARG A 45 -18.03 -50.70 7.26
C ARG A 45 -19.03 -49.74 6.64
N ASP A 46 -20.06 -49.39 7.41
CA ASP A 46 -21.06 -48.39 6.99
C ASP A 46 -20.42 -47.01 6.78
N ALA A 47 -20.94 -46.26 5.82
CA ALA A 47 -20.53 -44.89 5.56
C ALA A 47 -21.02 -43.96 6.68
N ILE A 48 -20.18 -42.98 7.02
CA ILE A 48 -20.51 -41.90 7.96
C ILE A 48 -21.55 -40.98 7.29
N ASP A 49 -22.61 -40.64 8.02
CA ASP A 49 -23.50 -39.56 7.62
C ASP A 49 -22.78 -38.20 7.76
N VAL A 50 -22.43 -37.61 6.62
CA VAL A 50 -21.67 -36.36 6.54
C VAL A 50 -22.52 -35.13 6.89
N GLY A 51 -23.85 -35.22 6.75
CA GLY A 51 -24.74 -34.08 6.90
C GLY A 51 -24.66 -33.41 8.27
N PRO A 52 -24.75 -34.16 9.39
CA PRO A 52 -24.57 -33.62 10.73
C PRO A 52 -23.21 -32.97 10.97
N ILE A 53 -22.12 -33.56 10.44
CA ILE A 53 -20.76 -33.04 10.63
C ILE A 53 -20.57 -31.73 9.86
N MET A 54 -21.05 -31.65 8.62
CA MET A 54 -21.01 -30.40 7.85
C MET A 54 -21.83 -29.29 8.50
N ARG A 55 -22.97 -29.63 9.13
CA ARG A 55 -23.74 -28.64 9.90
C ARG A 55 -22.98 -28.14 11.13
N ILE A 56 -22.23 -29.01 11.80
CA ILE A 56 -21.33 -28.59 12.89
C ILE A 56 -20.26 -27.64 12.34
N ALA A 57 -19.63 -27.97 11.21
CA ALA A 57 -18.62 -27.12 10.60
C ALA A 57 -19.17 -25.71 10.31
N ASP A 58 -20.36 -25.64 9.72
CA ASP A 58 -21.02 -24.38 9.37
C ASP A 58 -21.33 -23.52 10.59
N ASN A 59 -21.79 -24.15 11.67
CA ASN A 59 -22.07 -23.48 12.93
C ASN A 59 -20.79 -22.96 13.62
N LEU A 60 -19.62 -23.52 13.32
CA LEU A 60 -18.34 -23.11 13.90
C LEU A 60 -17.68 -21.96 13.13
N LEU A 61 -17.97 -21.79 11.83
CA LEU A 61 -17.33 -20.79 10.97
C LEU A 61 -17.40 -19.35 11.52
N PRO A 62 -18.53 -18.83 12.04
CA PRO A 62 -18.57 -17.46 12.55
C PRO A 62 -17.61 -17.23 13.72
N ALA A 63 -17.52 -18.20 14.65
CA ALA A 63 -16.62 -18.09 15.80
C ALA A 63 -15.15 -18.26 15.42
N LEU A 64 -14.85 -19.12 14.44
CA LEU A 64 -13.51 -19.25 13.86
C LEU A 64 -13.06 -17.93 13.22
N ALA A 65 -13.93 -17.30 12.42
CA ALA A 65 -13.59 -16.05 11.73
C ALA A 65 -13.29 -14.90 12.71
N ILE A 66 -13.98 -14.86 13.85
CA ILE A 66 -13.66 -13.93 14.95
C ILE A 66 -12.29 -14.26 15.55
N ALA A 67 -12.01 -15.54 15.85
CA ALA A 67 -10.72 -15.96 16.41
C ALA A 67 -9.55 -15.64 15.46
N GLU A 68 -9.72 -15.87 14.15
CA GLU A 68 -8.75 -15.51 13.12
C GLU A 68 -8.51 -14.01 13.03
N TRP A 69 -9.58 -13.21 13.04
CA TRP A 69 -9.44 -11.76 13.04
C TRP A 69 -8.70 -11.27 14.28
N ARG A 70 -8.92 -11.87 15.45
CA ARG A 70 -8.21 -11.50 16.68
C ARG A 70 -6.72 -11.82 16.60
N ASP A 71 -6.34 -12.99 16.05
CA ASP A 71 -4.94 -13.33 15.78
C ASP A 71 -4.30 -12.29 14.84
N GLN A 72 -4.99 -11.90 13.77
CA GLN A 72 -4.52 -10.88 12.83
C GLN A 72 -4.41 -9.50 13.48
N ALA A 73 -5.38 -9.13 14.32
CA ALA A 73 -5.41 -7.87 15.05
C ALA A 73 -4.27 -7.76 16.06
N GLU A 74 -3.98 -8.84 16.79
CA GLU A 74 -2.86 -8.92 17.73
C GLU A 74 -1.51 -8.79 17.01
N ALA A 75 -1.32 -9.55 15.92
CA ALA A 75 -0.12 -9.45 15.08
C ALA A 75 0.05 -8.03 14.50
N ALA A 76 -1.03 -7.44 13.98
CA ALA A 76 -1.04 -6.06 13.48
C ALA A 76 -0.69 -5.04 14.57
N ALA A 77 -1.14 -5.25 15.81
CA ALA A 77 -0.81 -4.39 16.93
C ALA A 77 0.66 -4.51 17.35
N ALA A 78 1.24 -5.71 17.26
CA ALA A 78 2.64 -5.98 17.58
C ALA A 78 3.61 -5.42 16.52
N GLU A 79 3.23 -5.49 15.24
CA GLU A 79 4.02 -5.01 14.10
C GLU A 79 3.58 -3.62 13.62
N MET A 80 2.94 -2.85 14.50
CA MET A 80 2.28 -1.60 14.13
C MET A 80 3.22 -0.60 13.47
N ASP A 81 4.51 -0.53 13.84
CA ASP A 81 5.48 0.43 13.27
C ASP A 81 6.09 -0.01 11.92
N THR A 82 6.10 -1.31 11.61
CA THR A 82 6.87 -1.86 10.47
C THR A 82 6.00 -2.47 9.39
N ALA A 83 4.81 -2.98 9.74
CA ALA A 83 3.89 -3.60 8.78
C ALA A 83 3.43 -2.62 7.70
N ASP A 84 2.95 -3.12 6.56
CA ASP A 84 2.40 -2.27 5.50
C ASP A 84 1.07 -1.61 5.93
N VAL A 85 0.98 -0.29 5.78
CA VAL A 85 -0.19 0.51 6.22
C VAL A 85 -1.48 0.11 5.48
N ARG A 86 -1.40 -0.38 4.24
CA ARG A 86 -2.58 -0.85 3.50
C ARG A 86 -3.11 -2.16 4.07
N GLU A 87 -2.22 -3.09 4.41
CA GLU A 87 -2.62 -4.34 5.06
C GLU A 87 -3.20 -4.09 6.46
N LEU A 88 -2.59 -3.20 7.25
CA LEU A 88 -3.15 -2.77 8.54
C LEU A 88 -4.57 -2.20 8.39
N ARG A 89 -4.81 -1.36 7.37
CA ARG A 89 -6.16 -0.84 7.07
C ARG A 89 -7.15 -1.94 6.74
N LYS A 90 -6.75 -2.97 5.97
CA LYS A 90 -7.63 -4.10 5.65
C LYS A 90 -8.06 -4.85 6.91
N ILE A 91 -7.12 -5.12 7.83
CA ILE A 91 -7.40 -5.80 9.10
C ILE A 91 -8.37 -4.96 9.96
N VAL A 92 -8.13 -3.65 10.04
CA VAL A 92 -9.02 -2.72 10.74
C VAL A 92 -10.43 -2.76 10.14
N ILE A 93 -10.57 -2.69 8.81
CA ILE A 93 -11.88 -2.72 8.12
C ILE A 93 -12.57 -4.08 8.28
N ALA A 94 -11.82 -5.19 8.23
CA ALA A 94 -12.39 -6.53 8.41
C ALA A 94 -13.08 -6.68 9.78
N GLY A 95 -12.62 -5.95 10.79
CA GLY A 95 -13.25 -5.93 12.12
C GLY A 95 -14.67 -5.38 12.14
N ASP A 96 -15.07 -4.58 11.15
CA ASP A 96 -16.41 -3.99 11.08
C ASP A 96 -17.51 -5.06 10.97
N ALA A 97 -17.18 -6.23 10.39
CA ALA A 97 -18.09 -7.37 10.32
C ALA A 97 -18.47 -7.93 11.70
N TYR A 98 -17.69 -7.63 12.74
CA TYR A 98 -17.85 -8.16 14.10
C TYR A 98 -18.11 -7.07 15.15
N ALA A 99 -18.50 -5.86 14.71
CA ALA A 99 -18.64 -4.69 15.58
C ALA A 99 -19.68 -4.82 16.70
N THR A 100 -20.58 -5.81 16.63
CA THR A 100 -21.54 -6.12 17.70
C THR A 100 -20.88 -6.77 18.92
N ASP A 101 -19.71 -7.39 18.75
CA ASP A 101 -18.91 -7.90 19.87
C ASP A 101 -18.12 -6.76 20.51
N LYS A 102 -18.42 -6.46 21.77
CA LYS A 102 -17.78 -5.35 22.50
C LYS A 102 -16.26 -5.48 22.57
N THR A 103 -15.73 -6.68 22.75
CA THR A 103 -14.27 -6.91 22.85
C THR A 103 -13.59 -6.68 21.51
N ILE A 104 -14.27 -7.00 20.40
CA ILE A 104 -13.79 -6.73 19.05
C ILE A 104 -13.85 -5.23 18.76
N ALA A 105 -14.96 -4.57 19.10
CA ALA A 105 -15.11 -3.13 18.94
C ALA A 105 -14.02 -2.33 19.70
N GLU A 106 -13.71 -2.73 20.95
CA GLU A 106 -12.63 -2.15 21.75
C GLU A 106 -11.25 -2.37 21.10
N THR A 107 -10.95 -3.59 20.66
CA THR A 107 -9.69 -3.93 19.97
C THR A 107 -9.53 -3.13 18.68
N GLN A 108 -10.61 -3.02 17.90
CA GLN A 108 -10.63 -2.29 16.64
C GLN A 108 -10.45 -0.78 16.87
N ALA A 109 -11.04 -0.21 17.92
CA ALA A 109 -10.83 1.19 18.30
C ALA A 109 -9.36 1.47 18.66
N VAL A 110 -8.72 0.57 19.41
CA VAL A 110 -7.29 0.67 19.73
C VAL A 110 -6.44 0.61 18.46
N LEU A 111 -6.72 -0.34 17.55
CA LEU A 111 -6.00 -0.44 16.28
C LEU A 111 -6.17 0.81 15.40
N ARG A 112 -7.38 1.36 15.31
CA ARG A 112 -7.65 2.62 14.59
C ARG A 112 -6.82 3.77 15.15
N SER A 113 -6.80 3.92 16.47
CA SER A 113 -6.02 4.96 17.15
C SER A 113 -4.52 4.82 16.88
N LYS A 114 -3.96 3.62 17.05
CA LYS A 114 -2.55 3.34 16.77
C LYS A 114 -2.18 3.59 15.31
N LEU A 115 -3.03 3.15 14.38
CA LEU A 115 -2.82 3.35 12.95
C LEU A 115 -2.85 4.83 12.57
N ALA A 116 -3.77 5.61 13.14
CA ALA A 116 -3.82 7.05 12.93
C ALA A 116 -2.55 7.72 13.46
N ALA A 117 -2.15 7.40 14.69
CA ALA A 117 -0.91 7.93 15.29
C ALA A 117 0.33 7.60 14.46
N ARG A 118 0.42 6.38 13.91
CA ARG A 118 1.51 6.01 13.00
C ARG A 118 1.48 6.84 11.71
N ILE A 119 0.32 6.98 11.07
CA ILE A 119 0.20 7.77 9.85
C ILE A 119 0.64 9.22 10.10
N ASP A 120 0.24 9.81 11.22
CA ASP A 120 0.63 11.17 11.59
C ASP A 120 2.13 11.30 11.86
N LYS A 121 2.72 10.33 12.58
CA LYS A 121 4.16 10.22 12.81
C LYS A 121 4.93 10.13 11.49
N ASP A 122 4.55 9.22 10.61
CA ASP A 122 5.19 8.99 9.32
C ASP A 122 5.06 10.24 8.42
N GLN A 123 3.87 10.87 8.41
CA GLN A 123 3.64 12.12 7.67
C GLN A 123 4.51 13.26 8.20
N GLY A 124 4.64 13.36 9.53
CA GLY A 124 5.53 14.31 10.18
C GLY A 124 6.99 14.09 9.81
N ALA A 125 7.47 12.85 9.86
CA ALA A 125 8.83 12.47 9.48
C ALA A 125 9.12 12.79 8.01
N TRP A 126 8.24 12.37 7.10
CA TRP A 126 8.35 12.69 5.66
C TRP A 126 8.45 14.20 5.42
N SER A 127 7.59 14.99 6.07
CA SER A 127 7.61 16.44 5.91
C SER A 127 8.88 17.09 6.48
N ARG A 128 9.46 16.52 7.53
CA ARG A 128 10.70 17.00 8.14
C ARG A 128 11.89 16.69 7.24
N GLU A 129 11.99 15.47 6.74
CA GLU A 129 13.04 15.08 5.79
C GLU A 129 13.00 15.92 4.51
N LEU A 130 11.82 16.30 4.04
CA LEU A 130 11.67 17.18 2.89
C LEU A 130 12.22 18.59 3.18
N ARG A 131 11.86 19.18 4.34
CA ARG A 131 12.39 20.48 4.76
C ARG A 131 13.89 20.46 5.00
N GLU A 132 14.40 19.40 5.61
CA GLU A 132 15.82 19.23 5.88
C GLU A 132 16.62 19.10 4.57
N ALA A 133 16.12 18.33 3.60
CA ALA A 133 16.73 18.28 2.27
C ALA A 133 16.74 19.64 1.56
N LEU A 134 15.68 20.44 1.71
CA LEU A 134 15.61 21.80 1.16
C LEU A 134 16.59 22.75 1.86
N ALA A 135 16.67 22.72 3.19
CA ALA A 135 17.58 23.54 3.98
C ALA A 135 19.06 23.25 3.66
N GLU A 136 19.38 22.01 3.29
CA GLU A 136 20.73 21.62 2.86
C GLU A 136 20.98 21.83 1.34
N GLY A 137 20.05 22.45 0.61
CA GLY A 137 20.18 22.67 -0.84
C GLY A 137 20.08 21.40 -1.70
N ARG A 138 19.62 20.27 -1.15
CA ARG A 138 19.51 18.99 -1.84
C ARG A 138 18.20 18.88 -2.64
N VAL A 139 18.02 19.75 -3.62
CA VAL A 139 16.77 19.89 -4.41
C VAL A 139 16.31 18.57 -5.06
N VAL A 140 17.22 17.83 -5.70
CA VAL A 140 16.90 16.54 -6.33
C VAL A 140 16.36 15.52 -5.32
N ARG A 141 16.94 15.47 -4.11
CA ARG A 141 16.46 14.61 -3.01
C ARG A 141 15.07 15.04 -2.57
N ALA A 142 14.86 16.34 -2.38
CA ALA A 142 13.57 16.89 -1.99
C ALA A 142 12.48 16.57 -3.03
N LEU A 143 12.74 16.80 -4.32
CA LEU A 143 11.82 16.47 -5.41
C LEU A 143 11.46 14.98 -5.43
N ARG A 144 12.44 14.08 -5.32
CA ARG A 144 12.20 12.63 -5.27
C ARG A 144 11.33 12.23 -4.06
N ASN A 145 11.57 12.83 -2.90
CA ASN A 145 10.79 12.56 -1.69
C ASN A 145 9.35 13.12 -1.80
N SER A 146 9.18 14.29 -2.42
CA SER A 146 7.86 14.91 -2.64
C SER A 146 6.90 14.05 -3.46
N GLY A 147 7.43 13.22 -4.38
CA GLY A 147 6.66 12.29 -5.20
C GLY A 147 6.24 11.00 -4.48
N ARG A 148 6.65 10.81 -3.21
CA ARG A 148 6.39 9.59 -2.42
C ARG A 148 5.68 9.93 -1.09
N PRO A 149 4.49 10.52 -1.11
CA PRO A 149 3.77 10.85 0.13
C PRO A 149 3.36 9.58 0.88
N VAL A 150 3.32 9.67 2.22
CA VAL A 150 2.87 8.59 3.12
C VAL A 150 1.47 8.10 2.75
N LYS A 151 0.59 9.02 2.32
CA LYS A 151 -0.74 8.71 1.81
C LYS A 151 -0.92 9.29 0.41
N ALA A 152 -1.14 8.40 -0.55
CA ALA A 152 -1.43 8.78 -1.93
C ALA A 152 -2.65 9.72 -2.00
N GLY A 153 -2.54 10.76 -2.82
CA GLY A 153 -3.60 11.74 -3.04
C GLY A 153 -3.69 12.84 -1.97
N VAL A 154 -2.90 12.79 -0.90
CA VAL A 154 -2.79 13.93 0.02
C VAL A 154 -1.95 15.03 -0.64
N PRO A 155 -2.46 16.27 -0.74
CA PRO A 155 -1.70 17.37 -1.32
C PRO A 155 -0.50 17.73 -0.45
N LEU A 156 0.56 18.26 -1.07
CA LEU A 156 1.66 18.85 -0.30
C LEU A 156 1.15 20.06 0.50
N PRO A 157 1.65 20.26 1.73
CA PRO A 157 1.46 21.51 2.46
C PRO A 157 1.92 22.72 1.63
N LEU A 158 1.19 23.83 1.71
CA LEU A 158 1.44 25.00 0.87
C LEU A 158 2.85 25.58 1.07
N ASP A 159 3.32 25.65 2.31
CA ASP A 159 4.68 26.10 2.65
C ASP A 159 5.77 25.26 1.95
N LEU A 160 5.55 23.93 1.87
CA LEU A 160 6.44 23.02 1.17
C LEU A 160 6.34 23.15 -0.35
N VAL A 161 5.15 23.45 -0.88
CA VAL A 161 5.00 23.75 -2.32
C VAL A 161 5.80 25.01 -2.67
N GLU A 162 5.68 26.07 -1.87
CA GLU A 162 6.39 27.33 -2.10
C GLU A 162 7.92 27.13 -2.02
N GLN A 163 8.42 26.51 -0.94
CA GLN A 163 9.86 26.27 -0.77
C GLN A 163 10.44 25.36 -1.86
N LEU A 164 9.74 24.26 -2.19
CA LEU A 164 10.19 23.34 -3.22
C LEU A 164 10.14 23.99 -4.61
N SER A 165 9.16 24.85 -4.86
CA SER A 165 9.05 25.57 -6.14
C SER A 165 10.19 26.58 -6.30
N ALA A 166 10.43 27.40 -5.28
CA ALA A 166 11.53 28.37 -5.29
C ALA A 166 12.89 27.68 -5.50
N ALA A 167 13.18 26.65 -4.70
CA ALA A 167 14.44 25.91 -4.81
C ALA A 167 14.60 25.17 -6.16
N THR A 168 13.50 24.71 -6.76
CA THR A 168 13.54 24.07 -8.09
C THR A 168 13.76 25.09 -9.19
N THR A 169 13.11 26.25 -9.13
CA THR A 169 13.34 27.33 -10.11
C THR A 169 14.78 27.83 -10.04
N GLU A 170 15.33 28.01 -8.83
CA GLU A 170 16.75 28.37 -8.65
C GLU A 170 17.69 27.32 -9.23
N ALA A 171 17.43 26.03 -8.97
CA ALA A 171 18.23 24.93 -9.50
C ALA A 171 18.08 24.72 -11.03
N LEU A 172 17.10 25.39 -11.64
CA LEU A 172 16.88 25.47 -13.09
C LEU A 172 17.12 26.91 -13.57
N SER A 173 18.14 27.58 -13.03
CA SER A 173 18.62 28.86 -13.56
C SER A 173 19.34 28.64 -14.90
N PRO A 174 19.30 29.60 -15.84
CA PRO A 174 20.13 29.56 -17.05
C PRO A 174 21.65 29.53 -16.75
N ASP A 175 22.06 29.97 -15.57
CA ASP A 175 23.48 29.96 -15.14
C ASP A 175 23.96 28.57 -14.66
N GLU A 176 23.04 27.61 -14.49
CA GLU A 176 23.36 26.26 -14.01
C GLU A 176 23.77 25.33 -15.17
N GLU A 177 24.64 24.37 -14.88
CA GLU A 177 25.14 23.44 -15.89
C GLU A 177 24.03 22.54 -16.48
N PRO A 178 24.05 22.25 -17.81
CA PRO A 178 23.08 21.36 -18.46
C PRO A 178 22.91 20.00 -17.79
N HIS A 179 24.00 19.37 -17.33
CA HIS A 179 23.93 18.09 -16.64
C HIS A 179 23.14 18.17 -15.32
N ARG A 180 23.24 19.29 -14.58
CA ARG A 180 22.46 19.52 -13.37
C ARG A 180 20.97 19.65 -13.68
N TRP A 181 20.64 20.35 -14.77
CA TRP A 181 19.27 20.42 -15.27
C TRP A 181 18.69 19.03 -15.52
N THR A 182 19.42 18.14 -16.20
CA THR A 182 19.00 16.75 -16.42
C THR A 182 18.57 16.07 -15.11
N MET A 183 19.42 16.12 -14.08
CA MET A 183 19.12 15.50 -12.78
C MET A 183 17.87 16.09 -12.11
N VAL A 184 17.70 17.41 -12.17
CA VAL A 184 16.55 18.11 -11.58
C VAL A 184 15.26 17.77 -12.33
N LEU A 185 15.28 17.77 -13.67
CA LEU A 185 14.12 17.45 -14.51
C LEU A 185 13.65 16.00 -14.29
N GLU A 186 14.56 15.04 -14.15
CA GLU A 186 14.20 13.65 -13.84
C GLU A 186 13.46 13.51 -12.51
N ALA A 187 13.92 14.24 -11.48
CA ALA A 187 13.26 14.26 -10.18
C ALA A 187 11.93 15.02 -10.23
N LEU A 188 11.90 16.16 -10.92
CA LEU A 188 10.73 17.01 -11.09
C LEU A 188 9.59 16.26 -11.78
N ALA A 189 9.87 15.43 -12.78
CA ALA A 189 8.86 14.66 -13.49
C ALA A 189 8.00 13.77 -12.58
N GLY A 190 8.54 13.32 -11.44
CA GLY A 190 7.83 12.55 -10.41
C GLY A 190 7.17 13.40 -9.32
N SER A 191 7.51 14.69 -9.23
CA SER A 191 7.03 15.59 -8.19
C SER A 191 5.61 16.10 -8.48
N PRO A 192 4.78 16.35 -7.45
CA PRO A 192 3.47 16.99 -7.62
C PRO A 192 3.55 18.46 -8.06
N ILE A 193 4.67 19.15 -7.84
CA ILE A 193 4.83 20.57 -8.23
C ILE A 193 5.26 20.76 -9.69
N ARG A 194 5.45 19.67 -10.45
CA ARG A 194 6.00 19.68 -11.82
C ARG A 194 5.30 20.58 -12.84
N ARG A 195 4.04 20.95 -12.59
CA ARG A 195 3.25 21.85 -13.44
C ARG A 195 3.34 23.32 -13.01
N LEU A 196 3.93 23.60 -11.86
CA LEU A 196 4.12 24.94 -11.32
C LEU A 196 5.47 25.52 -11.72
N ILE A 197 6.40 24.68 -12.15
CA ILE A 197 7.75 25.09 -12.52
C ILE A 197 7.78 25.53 -13.98
N ALA A 198 8.22 26.77 -14.18
CA ALA A 198 8.46 27.38 -15.48
C ALA A 198 9.75 28.23 -15.37
N PRO A 199 10.92 27.67 -15.71
CA PRO A 199 12.16 28.43 -15.78
C PRO A 199 12.04 29.54 -16.82
N GLU A 200 12.73 30.67 -16.58
CA GLU A 200 12.68 31.83 -17.48
C GLU A 200 13.42 31.57 -18.80
N ALA A 201 14.55 30.86 -18.72
CA ALA A 201 15.39 30.50 -19.86
C ALA A 201 16.04 29.13 -19.63
N LYS A 202 16.39 28.46 -20.73
CA LYS A 202 17.25 27.26 -20.71
C LYS A 202 18.73 27.69 -20.52
N PRO A 203 19.63 26.77 -20.10
CA PRO A 203 21.06 27.06 -20.03
C PRO A 203 21.63 27.55 -21.36
N GLU A 204 22.68 28.38 -21.33
CA GLU A 204 23.29 28.92 -22.56
C GLU A 204 23.82 27.81 -23.48
N ASP A 205 24.43 26.77 -22.90
CA ASP A 205 25.00 25.64 -23.65
C ASP A 205 24.00 24.50 -23.89
N ALA A 206 22.71 24.69 -23.57
CA ALA A 206 21.68 23.66 -23.63
C ALA A 206 21.54 23.00 -25.01
N ASP A 207 21.75 23.76 -26.08
CA ASP A 207 21.62 23.28 -27.46
C ASP A 207 22.77 22.38 -27.92
N THR A 208 23.84 22.30 -27.13
CA THR A 208 25.01 21.44 -27.41
C THR A 208 25.09 20.21 -26.48
N ASP A 209 24.16 20.08 -25.53
CA ASP A 209 24.10 18.96 -24.59
C ASP A 209 23.03 17.94 -25.00
N ASP A 210 23.48 16.89 -25.70
CA ASP A 210 22.60 15.81 -26.18
C ASP A 210 21.87 15.09 -25.03
N GLU A 211 22.47 14.95 -23.84
CA GLU A 211 21.87 14.26 -22.69
C GLU A 211 20.66 15.04 -22.14
N LEU A 212 20.80 16.36 -22.04
CA LEU A 212 19.72 17.26 -21.63
C LEU A 212 18.59 17.25 -22.66
N LEU A 213 18.92 17.38 -23.95
CA LEU A 213 17.93 17.36 -25.03
C LEU A 213 17.13 16.03 -25.05
N ASP A 214 17.82 14.89 -24.97
CA ASP A 214 17.20 13.56 -24.88
C ASP A 214 16.32 13.43 -23.62
N THR A 215 16.75 14.00 -22.50
CA THR A 215 15.97 13.99 -21.25
C THR A 215 14.70 14.84 -21.37
N VAL A 216 14.78 16.02 -21.98
CA VAL A 216 13.61 16.87 -22.20
C VAL A 216 12.61 16.19 -23.14
N ASP A 217 13.05 15.60 -24.26
CA ASP A 217 12.17 14.87 -25.18
C ASP A 217 11.48 13.68 -24.49
N ARG A 218 12.25 12.87 -23.76
CA ARG A 218 11.72 11.73 -23.00
C ARG A 218 10.70 12.13 -21.94
N LEU A 219 10.86 13.31 -21.33
CA LEU A 219 10.00 13.83 -20.27
C LEU A 219 8.91 14.79 -20.75
N ALA A 220 8.84 15.08 -22.05
CA ALA A 220 7.98 16.11 -22.63
C ALA A 220 6.50 15.95 -22.25
N HIS A 221 5.98 14.73 -22.17
CA HIS A 221 4.60 14.46 -21.75
C HIS A 221 4.32 14.76 -20.28
N ARG A 222 5.35 14.75 -19.42
CA ARG A 222 5.24 15.06 -17.99
C ARG A 222 5.56 16.52 -17.69
N LEU A 223 6.44 17.13 -18.48
CA LEU A 223 6.96 18.48 -18.32
C LEU A 223 6.73 19.31 -19.59
N PRO A 224 5.47 19.51 -20.03
CA PRO A 224 5.18 20.17 -21.31
C PRO A 224 5.67 21.63 -21.37
N GLY A 225 5.68 22.35 -20.23
CA GLY A 225 6.22 23.71 -20.17
C GLY A 225 7.74 23.74 -20.38
N ILE A 226 8.47 22.75 -19.85
CA ILE A 226 9.91 22.60 -20.10
C ILE A 226 10.15 22.21 -21.55
N ALA A 227 9.40 21.26 -22.12
CA ALA A 227 9.56 20.88 -23.52
C ALA A 227 9.37 22.08 -24.47
N ALA A 228 8.37 22.93 -24.20
CA ALA A 228 8.16 24.14 -24.97
C ALA A 228 9.34 25.12 -24.89
N LEU A 229 10.02 25.24 -23.74
CA LEU A 229 11.22 26.07 -23.58
C LEU A 229 12.40 25.60 -24.45
N PHE A 230 12.43 24.32 -24.82
CA PHE A 230 13.43 23.71 -25.69
C PHE A 230 12.94 23.53 -27.14
N ASP A 231 11.79 24.11 -27.50
CA ASP A 231 11.16 23.95 -28.82
C ASP A 231 10.87 22.47 -29.19
N ILE A 232 10.68 21.61 -28.18
CA ILE A 232 10.39 20.18 -28.35
C ILE A 232 8.88 19.96 -28.38
N GLU A 233 8.38 19.41 -29.48
CA GLU A 233 6.97 19.10 -29.66
C GLU A 233 6.51 17.93 -28.77
N VAL A 234 5.48 18.16 -27.94
CA VAL A 234 4.90 17.13 -27.08
C VAL A 234 4.06 16.16 -27.91
N LYS A 235 4.65 15.03 -28.31
CA LYS A 235 3.94 13.99 -29.05
C LYS A 235 2.85 13.33 -28.17
N PRO A 236 1.59 13.22 -28.64
CA PRO A 236 0.54 12.54 -27.90
C PRO A 236 0.88 11.05 -27.76
N ARG A 237 0.88 10.55 -26.52
CA ARG A 237 1.19 9.15 -26.23
C ARG A 237 0.14 8.23 -26.84
N LYS A 238 0.53 7.32 -27.74
CA LYS A 238 -0.33 6.20 -28.17
C LYS A 238 -0.75 5.40 -26.92
N ARG A 239 -2.03 5.46 -26.53
CA ARG A 239 -2.59 4.56 -25.51
C ARG A 239 -2.49 3.14 -26.07
N ASN A 240 -1.53 2.36 -25.57
CA ASN A 240 -1.55 0.92 -25.75
C ASN A 240 -2.77 0.38 -24.97
N ASN A 241 -3.87 0.19 -25.68
CA ASN A 241 -5.04 -0.56 -25.24
C ASN A 241 -4.66 -2.06 -25.18
N LYS A 242 -3.79 -2.44 -24.26
CA LYS A 242 -3.61 -3.84 -23.86
C LYS A 242 -4.18 -3.99 -22.46
N GLY A 243 -5.34 -4.65 -22.38
CA GLY A 243 -5.95 -5.05 -21.11
C GLY A 243 -7.38 -4.57 -20.91
N ARG A 244 -8.28 -4.91 -21.84
CA ARG A 244 -9.71 -5.02 -21.53
C ARG A 244 -10.31 -6.17 -22.35
N ARG A 245 -10.01 -7.39 -21.90
CA ARG A 245 -10.75 -8.61 -22.18
C ARG A 245 -10.84 -9.37 -20.88
#